data_AF-A0A8C7ECU3-F1
#
_entry.id   AF-A0A8C7ECU3-F1
#
_cell.length_a   1.000
_cell.length_b   1.000
_cell.length_c   1.000
_cell.angle_alpha   90.00
_cell.angle_beta   90.00
_cell.angle_gamma   90.00
#
_symmetry.space_group_name_H-M   'P 1'
#
loop_
_entity.id
_entity.type
_entity.pdbx_description
1 polymer ?
#
loop_
_entity_poly.entity_id
_entity_poly.type
_entity_poly.pdbx_seq_one_letter_code
_entity_poly.pdbx_strand_id
1 'polypeptide(L)'
;MVAKVQSQEIESDARQKYCVIFVRLLKEAKIDSKLICLVNSSDQLLSHMASKSLASLVYFQLKEENALNVTWLTFSLEILSEFPMNPQAAKCMWTLTAIIRDILKDKVLPKAGVLKKLLAPLDAVLEGFYNSILCHHFDSLRYTSPYSEAANHLISFIDLLEALLASRIELEVPLRCQRVLFLKVSYVLNCISSSVHYLFKKKFIMLLKKCILYKSREDSVSGSMSVQKPCLSEDVLALSNGVLQGVSLPWLNEIPLGEKTSYFGGSEPHPGDDTHSGPDQTLLRALSLIVLKALEFKSQSSATEAEVKGKTVFLFC
;
A
#
# COMPACT_ATOMS: atom_id res chain seq x y z
N MET A 1 23.65 8.63 14.38
CA MET A 1 23.76 10.11 14.30
C MET A 1 22.38 10.76 14.19
N VAL A 2 21.52 10.38 13.24
CA VAL A 2 20.10 10.84 13.16
C VAL A 2 19.36 10.67 14.50
N ALA A 3 19.52 9.52 15.17
CA ALA A 3 18.94 9.29 16.50
C ALA A 3 19.40 10.28 17.60
N LYS A 4 20.64 10.82 17.50
CA LYS A 4 21.12 11.85 18.42
C LYS A 4 20.51 13.21 18.11
N VAL A 5 20.37 13.56 16.83
CA VAL A 5 19.69 14.79 16.39
C VAL A 5 18.19 14.76 16.74
N GLN A 6 17.59 13.57 16.83
CA GLN A 6 16.17 13.41 17.16
C GLN A 6 15.90 13.08 18.63
N SER A 7 16.93 13.00 19.48
CA SER A 7 16.75 12.70 20.90
C SER A 7 16.00 13.82 21.62
N GLN A 8 15.00 13.45 22.41
CA GLN A 8 14.23 14.37 23.26
C GLN A 8 14.98 14.71 24.56
N GLU A 9 16.06 13.99 24.88
CA GLU A 9 16.88 14.20 26.08
C GLU A 9 17.85 15.39 25.94
N ILE A 10 18.01 15.93 24.73
CA ILE A 10 18.94 17.03 24.44
C ILE A 10 18.17 18.35 24.41
N GLU A 11 18.75 19.38 25.04
CA GLU A 11 18.22 20.74 25.03
C GLU A 11 17.99 21.26 23.60
N SER A 12 16.87 21.96 23.38
CA SER A 12 16.39 22.27 22.02
C SER A 12 17.40 23.06 21.16
N ASP A 13 18.17 23.97 21.78
CA ASP A 13 19.18 24.78 21.10
C ASP A 13 20.39 23.93 20.68
N ALA A 14 20.83 23.00 21.53
CA ALA A 14 21.88 22.04 21.18
C ALA A 14 21.44 21.12 20.04
N ARG A 15 20.19 20.66 20.06
CA ARG A 15 19.61 19.83 18.99
C ARG A 15 19.62 20.56 17.65
N GLN A 16 19.23 21.84 17.64
CA GLN A 16 19.25 22.67 16.43
C GLN A 16 20.67 22.82 15.88
N LYS A 17 21.65 23.08 16.74
CA LYS A 17 23.08 23.17 16.36
C LYS A 17 23.59 21.86 15.74
N TYR A 18 23.27 20.72 16.35
CA TYR A 18 23.63 19.41 15.79
C TYR A 18 22.95 19.15 14.44
N CYS A 19 21.69 19.55 14.27
CA CYS A 19 20.97 19.42 13.01
C CYS A 19 21.67 20.19 11.89
N VAL A 20 22.02 21.45 12.13
CA VAL A 20 22.73 22.31 11.15
C VAL A 20 24.08 21.71 10.74
N ILE A 21 24.88 21.25 11.73
CA ILE A 21 26.18 20.61 11.46
C ILE A 21 25.98 19.34 10.63
N PHE A 22 25.01 18.52 11.01
CA PHE A 22 24.75 17.25 10.33
C PHE A 22 24.29 17.44 8.88
N VAL A 23 23.37 18.37 8.63
CA VAL A 23 22.92 18.75 7.28
C VAL A 23 24.10 19.20 6.42
N ARG A 24 24.99 20.03 6.97
CA ARG A 24 26.19 20.50 6.25
C ARG A 24 27.13 19.34 5.90
N LEU A 25 27.41 18.46 6.85
CA LEU A 25 28.27 17.29 6.63
C LEU A 25 27.71 16.34 5.56
N LEU A 26 26.39 16.12 5.56
CA LEU A 26 25.72 15.28 4.55
C LEU A 26 25.90 15.86 3.14
N LYS A 27 25.73 17.18 2.99
CA LYS A 27 25.90 17.90 1.72
C LYS A 27 27.35 17.89 1.24
N GLU A 28 28.31 18.21 2.11
CA GLU A 28 29.74 18.22 1.79
C GLU A 28 30.24 16.83 1.37
N ALA A 29 29.83 15.79 2.09
CA ALA A 29 30.24 14.42 1.80
C ALA A 29 29.52 13.78 0.60
N LYS A 30 28.52 14.48 0.00
CA LYS A 30 27.67 14.00 -1.10
C LYS A 30 27.10 12.61 -0.83
N ILE A 31 26.64 12.38 0.41
CA ILE A 31 26.23 11.06 0.89
C ILE A 31 25.13 10.45 0.01
N ASP A 32 24.19 11.27 -0.46
CA ASP A 32 23.06 10.88 -1.30
C ASP A 32 23.54 10.09 -2.53
N SER A 33 24.50 10.64 -3.26
CA SER A 33 25.05 10.05 -4.48
C SER A 33 25.81 8.75 -4.21
N LYS A 34 26.55 8.69 -3.09
CA LYS A 34 27.26 7.48 -2.66
C LYS A 34 26.28 6.37 -2.27
N LEU A 35 25.21 6.72 -1.56
CA LEU A 35 24.17 5.76 -1.19
C LEU A 35 23.46 5.22 -2.42
N ILE A 36 23.10 6.06 -3.40
CA ILE A 36 22.50 5.60 -4.66
C ILE A 36 23.43 4.63 -5.41
N CYS A 37 24.74 4.93 -5.47
CA CYS A 37 25.71 4.02 -6.05
C CYS A 37 25.75 2.66 -5.33
N LEU A 38 25.65 2.66 -3.99
CA LEU A 38 25.65 1.45 -3.18
C LEU A 38 24.32 0.67 -3.26
N VAL A 39 23.19 1.36 -3.45
CA VAL A 39 21.89 0.71 -3.74
C VAL A 39 22.01 -0.15 -5.00
N ASN A 40 22.78 0.30 -5.99
CA ASN A 40 23.01 -0.43 -7.24
C ASN A 40 24.10 -1.52 -7.14
N SER A 41 24.68 -1.76 -5.96
CA SER A 41 25.68 -2.82 -5.79
C SER A 41 25.07 -4.23 -5.92
N SER A 42 25.90 -5.18 -6.34
CA SER A 42 25.55 -6.60 -6.43
C SER A 42 25.47 -7.28 -5.06
N ASP A 43 26.13 -6.72 -4.04
CA ASP A 43 26.04 -7.19 -2.67
C ASP A 43 24.66 -6.83 -2.09
N GLN A 44 23.83 -7.86 -1.86
CA GLN A 44 22.46 -7.69 -1.39
C GLN A 44 22.38 -7.04 0.00
N LEU A 45 23.31 -7.35 0.90
CA LEU A 45 23.33 -6.79 2.25
C LEU A 45 23.72 -5.32 2.20
N LEU A 46 24.78 -4.99 1.48
CA LEU A 46 25.26 -3.62 1.31
C LEU A 46 24.19 -2.75 0.62
N SER A 47 23.58 -3.30 -0.42
CA SER A 47 22.49 -2.64 -1.15
C SER A 47 21.25 -2.41 -0.27
N HIS A 48 20.86 -3.38 0.55
CA HIS A 48 19.75 -3.23 1.50
C HIS A 48 20.06 -2.18 2.58
N MET A 49 21.27 -2.22 3.15
CA MET A 49 21.72 -1.23 4.13
C MET A 49 21.76 0.18 3.53
N ALA A 50 22.26 0.32 2.30
CA ALA A 50 22.26 1.58 1.56
C ALA A 50 20.83 2.09 1.32
N SER A 51 19.90 1.22 0.93
CA SER A 51 18.48 1.55 0.75
C SER A 51 17.86 2.06 2.06
N LYS A 52 18.15 1.39 3.19
CA LYS A 52 17.67 1.78 4.52
C LYS A 52 18.24 3.14 4.95
N SER A 53 19.54 3.34 4.76
CA SER A 53 20.20 4.61 5.03
C SER A 53 19.65 5.74 4.15
N LEU A 54 19.39 5.47 2.87
CA LEU A 54 18.81 6.43 1.94
C LEU A 54 17.39 6.82 2.33
N ALA A 55 16.54 5.86 2.70
CA ALA A 55 15.20 6.13 3.22
C ALA A 55 15.24 7.01 4.48
N SER A 56 16.13 6.70 5.43
CA SER A 56 16.32 7.51 6.65
C SER A 56 16.82 8.93 6.34
N LEU A 57 17.70 9.08 5.35
CA LEU A 57 18.22 10.37 4.91
C LEU A 57 17.12 11.24 4.28
N VAL A 58 16.36 10.67 3.34
CA VAL A 58 15.25 11.38 2.68
C VAL A 58 14.19 11.78 3.68
N TYR A 59 13.83 10.87 4.60
CA TYR A 59 12.90 11.16 5.69
C TYR A 59 13.41 12.29 6.60
N PHE A 60 14.68 12.24 6.99
CA PHE A 60 15.32 13.27 7.81
C PHE A 60 15.26 14.65 7.13
N GLN A 61 15.58 14.73 5.83
CA GLN A 61 15.56 15.99 5.07
C GLN A 61 14.13 16.52 4.89
N LEU A 62 13.15 15.64 4.66
CA LEU A 62 11.74 16.01 4.62
C LEU A 62 11.25 16.58 5.95
N LYS A 63 11.71 16.01 7.06
CA LYS A 63 11.32 16.42 8.40
C LYS A 63 12.00 17.71 8.86
N GLU A 64 13.32 17.79 8.73
CA GLU A 64 14.13 18.87 9.34
C GLU A 64 14.38 20.04 8.37
N GLU A 65 14.61 19.76 7.08
CA GLU A 65 14.83 20.80 6.07
C GLU A 65 13.53 21.21 5.35
N ASN A 66 12.43 20.49 5.60
CA ASN A 66 11.20 20.59 4.80
C ASN A 66 11.54 20.58 3.30
N ALA A 67 12.45 19.70 2.88
CA ALA A 67 12.93 19.64 1.50
C ALA A 67 13.02 18.18 1.05
N LEU A 68 12.61 17.91 -0.19
CA LEU A 68 12.72 16.58 -0.77
C LEU A 68 14.12 16.40 -1.38
N ASN A 69 14.76 15.26 -1.11
CA ASN A 69 16.06 14.95 -1.68
C ASN A 69 15.96 14.83 -3.21
N VAL A 70 16.56 15.79 -3.92
CA VAL A 70 16.50 15.86 -5.39
C VAL A 70 17.23 14.69 -6.05
N THR A 71 18.35 14.26 -5.47
CA THR A 71 19.16 13.15 -6.00
C THR A 71 18.37 11.83 -5.96
N TRP A 72 17.73 11.53 -4.82
CA TRP A 72 16.86 10.37 -4.66
C TRP A 72 15.61 10.46 -5.52
N LEU A 73 15.00 11.65 -5.64
CA LEU A 73 13.82 11.84 -6.48
C LEU A 73 14.15 11.55 -7.95
N THR A 74 15.26 12.09 -8.46
CA THR A 74 15.71 11.88 -9.85
C THR A 74 15.96 10.40 -10.11
N PHE A 75 16.71 9.75 -9.22
CA PHE A 75 16.93 8.30 -9.25
C PHE A 75 15.61 7.52 -9.25
N SER A 76 14.67 7.87 -8.38
CA SER A 76 13.39 7.16 -8.27
C SER A 76 12.53 7.32 -9.53
N LEU A 77 12.50 8.52 -10.11
CA LEU A 77 11.76 8.80 -11.35
C LEU A 77 12.32 8.00 -12.53
N GLU A 78 13.64 7.94 -12.67
CA GLU A 78 14.33 7.18 -13.71
C GLU A 78 14.00 5.68 -13.58
N ILE A 79 14.25 5.09 -12.42
CA ILE A 79 14.06 3.64 -12.19
C ILE A 79 12.60 3.22 -12.35
N LEU A 80 11.64 4.01 -11.85
CA LEU A 80 10.21 3.68 -11.95
C LEU A 80 9.65 3.86 -13.37
N SER A 81 10.29 4.69 -14.20
CA SER A 81 9.88 4.88 -15.60
C SER A 81 10.37 3.75 -16.52
N GLU A 82 11.41 3.01 -16.12
CA GLU A 82 12.04 1.94 -16.92
C GLU A 82 11.47 0.52 -16.66
N PHE A 83 10.33 0.40 -15.98
CA PHE A 83 9.69 -0.89 -15.72
C PHE A 83 9.17 -1.55 -17.03
N PRO A 84 9.24 -2.89 -17.23
CA PRO A 84 9.48 -3.99 -16.28
C PRO A 84 10.94 -4.38 -16.00
N MET A 85 11.91 -3.75 -16.66
CA MET A 85 13.23 -4.37 -16.84
C MET A 85 14.30 -3.92 -15.84
N ASN A 86 13.97 -3.02 -14.91
CA ASN A 86 14.94 -2.51 -13.97
C ASN A 86 14.96 -3.32 -12.65
N PRO A 87 16.03 -4.11 -12.36
CA PRO A 87 16.12 -4.93 -11.14
C PRO A 87 16.18 -4.09 -9.85
N GLN A 88 16.40 -2.78 -9.97
CA GLN A 88 16.44 -1.86 -8.83
C GLN A 88 15.05 -1.32 -8.46
N ALA A 89 14.01 -1.58 -9.26
CA ALA A 89 12.65 -1.12 -8.98
C ALA A 89 12.16 -1.61 -7.61
N ALA A 90 12.47 -2.85 -7.23
CA ALA A 90 12.15 -3.38 -5.89
C ALA A 90 12.73 -2.52 -4.76
N LYS A 91 13.99 -2.09 -4.90
CA LYS A 91 14.68 -1.29 -3.88
C LYS A 91 14.10 0.13 -3.84
N CYS A 92 13.83 0.74 -4.99
CA CYS A 92 13.15 2.02 -5.07
C CYS A 92 11.77 1.97 -4.36
N MET A 93 10.94 0.98 -4.69
CA MET A 93 9.65 0.76 -4.04
C MET A 93 9.78 0.57 -2.53
N TRP A 94 10.78 -0.19 -2.10
CA TRP A 94 11.06 -0.42 -0.68
C TRP A 94 11.47 0.88 0.03
N THR A 95 12.35 1.71 -0.55
CA THR A 95 12.73 3.01 0.04
C THR A 95 11.53 3.93 0.18
N LEU A 96 10.70 4.05 -0.85
CA LEU A 96 9.48 4.85 -0.82
C LEU A 96 8.50 4.34 0.25
N THR A 97 8.30 3.02 0.31
CA THR A 97 7.45 2.37 1.32
C THR A 97 7.94 2.68 2.74
N ALA A 98 9.24 2.60 2.98
CA ALA A 98 9.85 2.91 4.28
C ALA A 98 9.61 4.37 4.66
N ILE A 99 9.84 5.31 3.75
CA ILE A 99 9.63 6.74 3.98
C ILE A 99 8.15 7.03 4.31
N ILE A 100 7.20 6.47 3.55
CA ILE A 100 5.77 6.65 3.82
C ILE A 100 5.41 6.10 5.20
N ARG A 101 5.89 4.89 5.55
CA ARG A 101 5.62 4.26 6.86
C ARG A 101 6.19 5.09 8.00
N ASP A 102 7.38 5.67 7.85
CA ASP A 102 8.01 6.50 8.87
C ASP A 102 7.26 7.83 9.07
N ILE A 103 6.81 8.47 7.98
CA ILE A 103 5.93 9.65 8.04
C ILE A 103 4.63 9.34 8.79
N LEU A 104 4.00 8.20 8.49
CA LEU A 104 2.73 7.82 9.12
C LEU A 104 2.86 7.51 10.62
N LYS A 105 4.02 7.01 11.04
CA LYS A 105 4.33 6.71 12.46
C LYS A 105 4.72 7.94 13.26
N ASP A 106 5.22 9.00 12.62
CA ASP A 106 5.63 10.21 13.33
C ASP A 106 4.40 11.00 13.82
N LYS A 107 4.35 11.23 15.13
CA LYS A 107 3.22 11.89 15.80
C LYS A 107 3.31 13.42 15.75
N VAL A 108 4.49 13.98 15.50
CA VAL A 108 4.76 15.41 15.58
C VAL A 108 4.67 16.08 14.21
N LEU A 109 4.91 15.32 13.15
CA LEU A 109 4.98 15.83 11.79
C LEU A 109 3.59 16.18 11.21
N PRO A 110 3.43 17.29 10.47
CA PRO A 110 2.20 17.57 9.71
C PRO A 110 2.10 16.62 8.49
N LYS A 111 1.60 15.40 8.74
CA LYS A 111 1.62 14.26 7.80
C LYS A 111 1.07 14.60 6.42
N ALA A 112 -0.07 15.27 6.35
CA ALA A 112 -0.72 15.64 5.09
C ALA A 112 0.21 16.44 4.16
N GLY A 113 0.86 17.48 4.70
CA GLY A 113 1.76 18.35 3.95
C GLY A 113 3.00 17.61 3.47
N VAL A 114 3.61 16.80 4.34
CA VAL A 114 4.83 16.06 4.01
C VAL A 114 4.56 14.93 3.02
N LEU A 115 3.47 14.17 3.19
CA LEU A 115 3.05 13.13 2.25
C LEU A 115 2.75 13.73 0.87
N LYS A 116 2.05 14.86 0.80
CA LYS A 116 1.81 15.56 -0.47
C LYS A 116 3.13 15.97 -1.13
N LYS A 117 4.08 16.49 -0.36
CA LYS A 117 5.40 16.90 -0.87
C LYS A 117 6.23 15.72 -1.39
N LEU A 118 6.15 14.57 -0.74
CA LEU A 118 6.81 13.34 -1.16
C LEU A 118 6.17 12.75 -2.42
N LEU A 119 4.84 12.64 -2.45
CA LEU A 119 4.13 11.85 -3.45
C LEU A 119 3.76 12.66 -4.71
N ALA A 120 3.51 13.96 -4.61
CA ALA A 120 3.08 14.77 -5.76
C ALA A 120 4.08 14.72 -6.95
N PRO A 121 5.41 14.79 -6.75
CA PRO A 121 6.37 14.66 -7.85
C PRO A 121 6.41 13.26 -8.48
N LEU A 122 5.98 12.23 -7.74
CA LEU A 122 6.02 10.84 -8.15
C LEU A 122 4.67 10.35 -8.71
N ASP A 123 3.60 11.14 -8.59
CA ASP A 123 2.23 10.69 -8.79
C ASP A 123 1.99 10.03 -10.16
N ALA A 124 2.37 10.73 -11.24
CA ALA A 124 2.18 10.24 -12.60
C ALA A 124 3.04 8.99 -12.92
N VAL A 125 4.31 8.99 -12.46
CA VAL A 125 5.22 7.86 -12.71
C VAL A 125 4.76 6.62 -11.94
N LEU A 126 4.33 6.78 -10.69
CA LEU A 126 3.79 5.67 -9.89
C LEU A 126 2.50 5.11 -10.49
N GLU A 127 1.59 5.98 -10.96
CA GLU A 127 0.39 5.52 -11.66
C GLU A 127 0.74 4.70 -12.91
N GLY A 128 1.64 5.21 -13.76
CA GLY A 128 2.11 4.50 -14.97
C GLY A 128 2.80 3.17 -14.63
N PHE A 129 3.66 3.18 -13.62
CA PHE A 129 4.35 2.00 -13.11
C PHE A 129 3.37 0.93 -12.61
N TYR A 130 2.34 1.32 -11.86
CA TYR A 130 1.31 0.39 -11.38
C TYR A 130 0.46 -0.17 -12.50
N ASN A 131 0.05 0.66 -13.46
CA ASN A 131 -0.66 0.16 -14.63
C ASN A 131 0.18 -0.87 -15.37
N SER A 132 1.50 -0.65 -15.48
CA SER A 132 2.42 -1.59 -16.13
C SER A 132 2.54 -2.92 -15.37
N ILE A 133 2.66 -2.88 -14.03
CA ILE A 133 2.71 -4.10 -13.21
C ILE A 133 1.37 -4.85 -13.22
N LEU A 134 0.26 -4.14 -13.08
CA LEU A 134 -1.07 -4.75 -12.99
C LEU A 134 -1.50 -5.36 -14.33
N CYS A 135 -1.07 -4.79 -15.46
CA CYS A 135 -1.29 -5.36 -16.78
C CYS A 135 -0.29 -6.48 -17.12
N HIS A 136 0.76 -6.68 -16.33
CA HIS A 136 1.72 -7.74 -16.56
C HIS A 136 1.10 -9.10 -16.26
N HIS A 137 1.16 -10.03 -17.21
CA HIS A 137 0.68 -11.40 -17.00
C HIS A 137 1.62 -12.15 -16.05
N PHE A 138 1.10 -12.57 -14.90
CA PHE A 138 1.85 -13.30 -13.86
C PHE A 138 1.93 -14.82 -14.12
N ASP A 139 1.60 -15.27 -15.32
CA ASP A 139 1.44 -16.69 -15.69
C ASP A 139 2.77 -17.45 -15.86
N SER A 140 3.90 -16.84 -15.49
CA SER A 140 5.22 -17.48 -15.60
C SER A 140 5.58 -18.27 -14.34
N LEU A 141 6.34 -19.36 -14.52
CA LEU A 141 6.98 -20.15 -13.44
C LEU A 141 7.82 -19.32 -12.46
N ARG A 142 8.08 -18.04 -12.74
CA ARG A 142 8.87 -17.14 -11.88
C ARG A 142 8.11 -16.71 -10.62
N TYR A 143 6.77 -16.79 -10.61
CA TYR A 143 5.94 -16.34 -9.47
C TYR A 143 5.35 -17.50 -8.65
N THR A 144 5.71 -18.75 -8.97
CA THR A 144 5.27 -19.94 -8.25
C THR A 144 6.13 -20.23 -7.01
N SER A 145 7.36 -19.73 -6.97
CA SER A 145 8.26 -19.80 -5.80
C SER A 145 8.28 -18.48 -5.03
N PRO A 146 8.15 -18.49 -3.69
CA PRO A 146 8.19 -17.27 -2.87
C PRO A 146 9.60 -16.67 -2.73
N TYR A 147 10.65 -17.35 -3.19
CA TYR A 147 12.05 -16.94 -3.03
C TYR A 147 12.70 -16.41 -4.31
N SER A 148 11.94 -16.18 -5.38
CA SER A 148 12.47 -15.65 -6.63
C SER A 148 12.69 -14.13 -6.58
N GLU A 149 13.52 -13.61 -7.47
CA GLU A 149 13.66 -12.16 -7.63
C GLU A 149 12.32 -11.50 -8.03
N ALA A 150 11.53 -12.19 -8.86
CA ALA A 150 10.21 -11.75 -9.26
C ALA A 150 9.23 -11.69 -8.07
N ALA A 151 9.35 -12.61 -7.10
CA ALA A 151 8.63 -12.58 -5.84
C ALA A 151 8.95 -11.34 -5.00
N ASN A 152 10.23 -10.94 -4.92
CA ASN A 152 10.65 -9.74 -4.20
C ASN A 152 10.07 -8.46 -4.79
N HIS A 153 10.02 -8.36 -6.13
CA HIS A 153 9.38 -7.25 -6.83
C HIS A 153 7.88 -7.19 -6.50
N LEU A 154 7.19 -8.34 -6.55
CA LEU A 154 5.76 -8.40 -6.26
C LEU A 154 5.44 -8.10 -4.78
N ILE A 155 6.24 -8.59 -3.84
CA ILE A 155 6.11 -8.24 -2.41
C ILE A 155 6.32 -6.74 -2.20
N SER A 156 7.37 -6.17 -2.79
CA SER A 156 7.69 -4.74 -2.65
C SER A 156 6.58 -3.87 -3.24
N PHE A 157 5.99 -4.31 -4.35
CA PHE A 157 4.83 -3.65 -4.96
C PHE A 157 3.59 -3.70 -4.06
N ILE A 158 3.24 -4.86 -3.51
CA ILE A 158 2.09 -5.00 -2.59
C ILE A 158 2.30 -4.16 -1.33
N ASP A 159 3.51 -4.17 -0.77
CA ASP A 159 3.89 -3.39 0.40
C ASP A 159 3.78 -1.87 0.16
N LEU A 160 4.12 -1.43 -1.05
CA LEU A 160 3.99 -0.04 -1.47
C LEU A 160 2.51 0.36 -1.65
N LEU A 161 1.69 -0.49 -2.29
CA LEU A 161 0.25 -0.26 -2.39
C LEU A 161 -0.40 -0.14 -1.00
N GLU A 162 0.02 -0.97 -0.06
CA GLU A 162 -0.44 -0.91 1.33
C GLU A 162 -0.04 0.40 2.01
N ALA A 163 1.20 0.85 1.82
CA ALA A 163 1.67 2.13 2.36
C ALA A 163 0.92 3.32 1.73
N LEU A 164 0.63 3.27 0.43
CA LEU A 164 -0.16 4.30 -0.24
C LEU A 164 -1.61 4.32 0.26
N LEU A 165 -2.23 3.16 0.44
CA LEU A 165 -3.55 3.05 1.05
C LEU A 165 -3.58 3.69 2.43
N ALA A 166 -2.58 3.40 3.27
CA ALA A 166 -2.46 4.01 4.60
C ALA A 166 -2.21 5.54 4.53
N SER A 167 -1.43 6.00 3.55
CA SER A 167 -1.18 7.44 3.35
C SER A 167 -2.39 8.23 2.88
N ARG A 168 -3.38 7.56 2.29
CA ARG A 168 -4.60 8.17 1.78
C ARG A 168 -5.44 8.81 2.87
N ILE A 169 -5.38 8.32 4.12
CA ILE A 169 -6.19 8.84 5.25
C ILE A 169 -5.88 10.32 5.48
N GLU A 170 -4.59 10.62 5.41
CA GLU A 170 -3.98 11.89 5.80
C GLU A 170 -4.24 13.00 4.76
N LEU A 171 -4.55 12.65 3.51
CA LEU A 171 -4.80 13.61 2.44
C LEU A 171 -6.30 13.92 2.30
N GLU A 172 -6.62 15.19 2.02
CA GLU A 172 -8.00 15.60 1.70
C GLU A 172 -8.41 15.11 0.31
N VAL A 173 -7.53 15.34 -0.68
CA VAL A 173 -7.68 14.88 -2.06
C VAL A 173 -6.58 13.84 -2.33
N PRO A 174 -6.96 12.57 -2.51
CA PRO A 174 -6.03 11.51 -2.91
C PRO A 174 -5.37 11.81 -4.26
N LEU A 175 -4.08 11.50 -4.34
CA LEU A 175 -3.29 11.52 -5.57
C LEU A 175 -3.64 10.33 -6.46
N ARG A 176 -3.34 10.40 -7.77
CA ARG A 176 -3.69 9.34 -8.72
C ARG A 176 -3.10 7.99 -8.32
N CYS A 177 -1.83 7.96 -7.91
CA CYS A 177 -1.12 6.77 -7.45
C CYS A 177 -1.79 6.09 -6.25
N GLN A 178 -2.49 6.85 -5.40
CA GLN A 178 -3.24 6.31 -4.25
C GLN A 178 -4.62 5.75 -4.64
N ARG A 179 -5.14 6.15 -5.80
CA ARG A 179 -6.46 5.73 -6.31
C ARG A 179 -6.38 4.48 -7.20
N VAL A 180 -5.21 4.18 -7.78
CA VAL A 180 -5.02 3.07 -8.75
C VAL A 180 -5.64 1.76 -8.27
N LEU A 181 -5.41 1.37 -7.01
CA LEU A 181 -5.93 0.13 -6.45
C LEU A 181 -7.46 0.03 -6.48
N PHE A 182 -8.16 1.15 -6.29
CA PHE A 182 -9.61 1.22 -6.30
C PHE A 182 -10.16 1.17 -7.73
N LEU A 183 -9.48 1.84 -8.66
CA LEU A 183 -9.92 1.98 -10.05
C LEU A 183 -9.55 0.76 -10.92
N LYS A 184 -8.54 -0.03 -10.51
CA LYS A 184 -7.97 -1.14 -11.29
C LYS A 184 -8.08 -2.48 -10.55
N VAL A 185 -9.10 -2.65 -9.71
CA VAL A 185 -9.30 -3.87 -8.92
C VAL A 185 -9.41 -5.14 -9.76
N SER A 186 -9.94 -5.07 -10.98
CA SER A 186 -10.04 -6.22 -11.89
C SER A 186 -8.69 -6.89 -12.14
N TYR A 187 -7.62 -6.10 -12.29
CA TYR A 187 -6.27 -6.63 -12.45
C TYR A 187 -5.76 -7.33 -11.18
N VAL A 188 -6.07 -6.78 -9.99
CA VAL A 188 -5.74 -7.43 -8.72
C VAL A 188 -6.48 -8.77 -8.57
N LEU A 189 -7.75 -8.82 -8.97
CA LEU A 189 -8.54 -10.06 -8.97
C LEU A 189 -7.99 -11.08 -9.97
N ASN A 190 -7.53 -10.65 -11.14
CA ASN A 190 -6.83 -11.50 -12.09
C ASN A 190 -5.53 -12.06 -11.49
N CYS A 191 -4.75 -11.24 -10.78
CA CYS A 191 -3.57 -11.72 -10.06
C CYS A 191 -3.92 -12.77 -8.99
N ILE A 192 -5.00 -12.56 -8.22
CA ILE A 192 -5.48 -13.54 -7.24
C ILE A 192 -5.93 -14.85 -7.93
N SER A 193 -6.51 -14.74 -9.12
CA SER A 193 -6.99 -15.87 -9.94
C SER A 193 -5.86 -16.61 -10.67
N SER A 194 -4.70 -15.99 -10.85
CA SER A 194 -3.56 -16.57 -11.58
C SER A 194 -2.82 -17.66 -10.77
N SER A 195 -1.83 -18.31 -11.40
CA SER A 195 -0.99 -19.35 -10.79
C SER A 195 0.08 -18.83 -9.81
N VAL A 196 0.00 -17.58 -9.37
CA VAL A 196 0.95 -17.00 -8.39
C VAL A 196 0.89 -17.74 -7.06
N HIS A 197 2.02 -17.78 -6.35
CA HIS A 197 2.12 -18.42 -5.05
C HIS A 197 1.07 -17.87 -4.05
N TYR A 198 0.51 -18.76 -3.24
CA TYR A 198 -0.59 -18.48 -2.30
C TYR A 198 -0.32 -17.28 -1.37
N LEU A 199 0.94 -17.06 -0.98
CA LEU A 199 1.37 -15.89 -0.19
C LEU A 199 0.93 -14.56 -0.82
N PHE A 200 1.10 -14.39 -2.13
CA PHE A 200 0.74 -13.14 -2.82
C PHE A 200 -0.77 -12.98 -2.90
N LYS A 201 -1.50 -14.06 -3.20
CA LYS A 201 -2.97 -14.10 -3.17
C LYS A 201 -3.49 -13.62 -1.81
N LYS A 202 -2.94 -14.19 -0.74
CA LYS A 202 -3.26 -13.81 0.64
C LYS A 202 -3.00 -12.33 0.93
N LYS A 203 -1.86 -11.78 0.52
CA LYS A 203 -1.55 -10.34 0.73
C LYS A 203 -2.51 -9.44 -0.06
N PHE A 204 -2.80 -9.74 -1.32
CA PHE A 204 -3.75 -8.95 -2.12
C PHE A 204 -5.17 -8.99 -1.54
N ILE A 205 -5.66 -10.16 -1.13
CA ILE A 205 -6.98 -10.28 -0.49
C ILE A 205 -7.04 -9.47 0.79
N MET A 206 -6.00 -9.54 1.64
CA MET A 206 -5.93 -8.73 2.85
C MET A 206 -5.88 -7.24 2.56
N LEU A 207 -5.22 -6.83 1.48
CA LEU A 207 -5.18 -5.45 1.02
C LEU A 207 -6.55 -4.97 0.52
N LEU A 208 -7.26 -5.76 -0.30
CA LEU A 208 -8.63 -5.47 -0.73
C LEU A 208 -9.59 -5.35 0.45
N LYS A 209 -9.46 -6.24 1.44
CA LYS A 209 -10.20 -6.15 2.71
C LYS A 209 -9.94 -4.80 3.38
N LYS A 210 -8.69 -4.34 3.46
CA LYS A 210 -8.36 -3.03 4.04
C LYS A 210 -8.99 -1.87 3.26
N CYS A 211 -9.07 -1.95 1.93
CA CYS A 211 -9.70 -0.92 1.11
C CYS A 211 -11.21 -0.80 1.34
N ILE A 212 -11.91 -1.92 1.45
CA ILE A 212 -13.37 -1.95 1.59
C ILE A 212 -13.79 -1.69 3.04
N LEU A 213 -13.06 -2.24 4.01
CA LEU A 213 -13.34 -2.06 5.44
C LEU A 213 -12.74 -0.79 6.03
N TYR A 214 -12.10 0.03 5.20
CA TYR A 214 -11.30 1.19 5.59
C TYR A 214 -11.99 2.17 6.56
N LYS A 215 -13.33 2.18 6.59
CA LYS A 215 -14.15 3.00 7.51
C LYS A 215 -15.17 2.20 8.35
N SER A 216 -15.13 0.86 8.32
CA SER A 216 -16.08 0.00 9.03
C SER A 216 -15.59 -0.44 10.42
N ARG A 217 -14.37 -0.06 10.81
CA ARG A 217 -13.80 -0.36 12.12
C ARG A 217 -13.84 0.93 12.94
N GLU A 218 -14.74 0.99 13.92
CA GLU A 218 -15.03 2.12 14.85
C GLU A 218 -16.02 3.19 14.35
N ASP A 219 -17.32 2.86 14.38
CA ASP A 219 -18.39 3.86 14.62
C ASP A 219 -19.26 3.39 15.81
N SER A 220 -18.64 2.92 16.89
CA SER A 220 -19.34 2.51 18.12
C SER A 220 -18.97 3.32 19.36
N VAL A 221 -18.26 4.46 19.25
CA VAL A 221 -17.94 5.31 20.42
C VAL A 221 -18.27 6.80 20.26
N SER A 222 -18.74 7.29 19.11
CA SER A 222 -19.17 8.69 18.99
C SER A 222 -20.27 8.84 17.95
N GLY A 223 -21.45 9.28 18.38
CA GLY A 223 -22.61 9.60 17.54
C GLY A 223 -22.43 10.87 16.70
N SER A 224 -21.30 11.02 16.01
CA SER A 224 -21.10 12.01 14.98
C SER A 224 -21.05 11.30 13.64
N MET A 225 -22.06 11.51 12.79
CA MET A 225 -22.03 11.08 11.39
C MET A 225 -20.79 11.66 10.72
N SER A 226 -19.72 10.86 10.64
CA SER A 226 -18.47 11.31 10.05
C SER A 226 -18.70 11.45 8.55
N VAL A 227 -18.83 12.70 8.09
CA VAL A 227 -18.93 13.07 6.67
C VAL A 227 -17.94 12.22 5.89
N GLN A 228 -18.45 11.28 5.08
CA GLN A 228 -17.61 10.52 4.17
C GLN A 228 -16.94 11.53 3.23
N LYS A 229 -15.60 11.55 3.16
CA LYS A 229 -14.90 12.41 2.18
C LYS A 229 -15.40 11.97 0.78
N PRO A 230 -15.92 12.89 -0.06
CA PRO A 230 -16.56 12.53 -1.33
C PRO A 230 -15.69 11.66 -2.26
N CYS A 231 -14.39 11.93 -2.29
CA CYS A 231 -13.45 11.15 -3.11
C CYS A 231 -13.26 9.71 -2.59
N LEU A 232 -13.41 9.47 -1.28
CA LEU A 232 -13.37 8.12 -0.73
C LEU A 232 -14.59 7.30 -1.16
N SER A 233 -15.78 7.90 -1.16
CA SER A 233 -17.02 7.19 -1.54
C SER A 233 -17.03 6.78 -3.00
N GLU A 234 -16.59 7.64 -3.93
CA GLU A 234 -16.54 7.29 -5.36
C GLU A 234 -15.57 6.14 -5.65
N ASP A 235 -14.38 6.21 -5.09
CA ASP A 235 -13.37 5.16 -5.28
C ASP A 235 -13.80 3.83 -4.64
N VAL A 236 -14.44 3.87 -3.46
CA VAL A 236 -14.99 2.66 -2.80
C VAL A 236 -16.14 2.06 -3.62
N LEU A 237 -16.98 2.87 -4.25
CA LEU A 237 -18.01 2.38 -5.16
C LEU A 237 -17.40 1.74 -6.42
N ALA A 238 -16.41 2.37 -7.03
CA ALA A 238 -15.68 1.81 -8.18
C ALA A 238 -15.05 0.46 -7.82
N LEU A 239 -14.38 0.39 -6.66
CA LEU A 239 -13.81 -0.83 -6.11
C LEU A 239 -14.88 -1.90 -5.90
N SER A 240 -16.00 -1.55 -5.27
CA SER A 240 -17.10 -2.48 -4.96
C SER A 240 -17.71 -3.05 -6.23
N ASN A 241 -17.95 -2.21 -7.25
CA ASN A 241 -18.45 -2.66 -8.54
C ASN A 241 -17.47 -3.63 -9.23
N GLY A 242 -16.17 -3.33 -9.22
CA GLY A 242 -15.16 -4.21 -9.80
C GLY A 242 -15.04 -5.55 -9.05
N VAL A 243 -15.16 -5.54 -7.72
CA VAL A 243 -15.21 -6.78 -6.92
C VAL A 243 -16.42 -7.63 -7.29
N LEU A 244 -17.61 -7.03 -7.35
CA LEU A 244 -18.85 -7.78 -7.67
C LEU A 244 -18.85 -8.36 -9.08
N GLN A 245 -18.23 -7.67 -10.04
CA GLN A 245 -18.00 -8.23 -11.37
C GLN A 245 -17.06 -9.45 -11.30
N GLY A 246 -15.98 -9.36 -10.53
CA GLY A 246 -15.01 -10.44 -10.39
C GLY A 246 -15.43 -11.62 -9.50
N VAL A 247 -16.49 -11.51 -8.69
CA VAL A 247 -17.05 -12.64 -7.92
C VAL A 247 -17.66 -13.72 -8.83
N SER A 248 -18.07 -13.34 -10.04
CA SER A 248 -18.57 -14.30 -11.04
C SER A 248 -17.49 -15.23 -11.63
N LEU A 249 -16.21 -14.98 -11.30
CA LEU A 249 -15.08 -15.75 -11.81
C LEU A 249 -14.78 -16.97 -10.92
N PRO A 250 -14.27 -18.07 -11.49
CA PRO A 250 -14.09 -19.36 -10.80
C PRO A 250 -13.03 -19.37 -9.69
N TRP A 251 -12.22 -18.31 -9.54
CA TRP A 251 -11.10 -18.28 -8.60
C TRP A 251 -11.50 -18.42 -7.12
N LEU A 252 -12.73 -18.08 -6.74
CA LEU A 252 -13.24 -18.33 -5.39
C LEU A 252 -13.25 -19.83 -5.06
N ASN A 253 -13.38 -20.69 -6.07
CA ASN A 253 -13.36 -22.15 -5.93
C ASN A 253 -11.94 -22.73 -5.88
N GLU A 254 -10.92 -21.95 -6.25
CA GLU A 254 -9.51 -22.38 -6.27
C GLU A 254 -8.77 -22.10 -4.95
N ILE A 255 -9.46 -21.52 -3.96
CA ILE A 255 -8.89 -21.29 -2.65
C ILE A 255 -8.81 -22.65 -1.95
N PRO A 256 -7.63 -23.07 -1.45
CA PRO A 256 -7.50 -24.36 -0.79
C PRO A 256 -8.38 -24.39 0.47
N LEU A 257 -9.55 -25.01 0.33
CA LEU A 257 -10.43 -25.38 1.43
C LEU A 257 -9.91 -26.72 1.93
N GLY A 258 -9.27 -26.72 3.10
CA GLY A 258 -8.95 -27.98 3.77
C GLY A 258 -10.23 -28.78 3.99
N GLU A 259 -10.19 -30.10 3.76
CA GLU A 259 -11.32 -31.03 3.83
C GLU A 259 -12.06 -31.07 5.19
N LYS A 260 -11.54 -30.39 6.21
CA LYS A 260 -12.21 -30.23 7.50
C LYS A 260 -13.27 -29.13 7.42
N THR A 261 -14.53 -29.56 7.31
CA THR A 261 -15.72 -28.77 7.58
C THR A 261 -15.57 -28.02 8.90
N SER A 262 -15.40 -26.70 8.87
CA SER A 262 -15.42 -25.89 10.08
C SER A 262 -16.87 -25.75 10.54
N TYR A 263 -17.27 -26.53 11.54
CA TYR A 263 -18.55 -26.36 12.20
C TYR A 263 -18.54 -25.03 12.98
N PHE A 264 -19.67 -24.31 12.94
CA PHE A 264 -19.88 -23.09 13.69
C PHE A 264 -20.07 -23.45 15.17
N GLY A 265 -18.98 -23.60 15.94
CA GLY A 265 -19.05 -23.87 17.38
C GLY A 265 -17.95 -24.76 17.93
N GLY A 266 -16.72 -24.22 18.05
CA GLY A 266 -15.65 -24.80 18.87
C GLY A 266 -14.93 -26.02 18.27
N SER A 267 -13.60 -26.01 18.35
CA SER A 267 -12.72 -27.10 17.91
C SER A 267 -12.51 -28.11 19.04
N GLU A 268 -12.82 -29.40 18.81
CA GLU A 268 -12.24 -30.48 19.60
C GLU A 268 -10.73 -30.62 19.30
N PRO A 269 -9.87 -30.83 20.31
CA PRO A 269 -8.46 -31.12 20.09
C PRO A 269 -8.26 -32.62 19.85
N HIS A 270 -7.47 -33.00 18.85
CA HIS A 270 -6.89 -34.35 18.80
C HIS A 270 -5.40 -34.31 18.42
N PRO A 271 -4.58 -35.21 19.00
CA PRO A 271 -3.13 -35.19 18.92
C PRO A 271 -2.65 -35.92 17.66
N GLY A 272 -1.45 -35.59 17.22
CA GLY A 272 -0.80 -36.27 16.09
C GLY A 272 -0.37 -35.26 15.04
N ASP A 273 0.88 -34.85 15.17
CA ASP A 273 1.65 -34.03 14.24
C ASP A 273 1.76 -34.73 12.88
N ASP A 274 1.29 -34.08 11.81
CA ASP A 274 1.88 -34.16 10.47
C ASP A 274 1.36 -33.01 9.60
N THR A 275 2.27 -32.49 8.79
CA THR A 275 2.33 -31.14 8.22
C THR A 275 1.26 -30.85 7.15
N HIS A 276 0.01 -30.65 7.56
CA HIS A 276 -1.04 -30.12 6.68
C HIS A 276 -1.61 -28.82 7.25
N SER A 277 -1.20 -27.70 6.65
CA SER A 277 -1.76 -26.36 6.87
C SER A 277 -3.28 -26.44 6.78
N GLY A 278 -3.96 -26.29 7.92
CA GLY A 278 -5.42 -26.26 7.98
C GLY A 278 -6.02 -25.14 7.10
N PRO A 279 -7.34 -25.18 6.86
CA PRO A 279 -8.02 -24.19 6.01
C PRO A 279 -7.75 -22.77 6.52
N ASP A 280 -7.38 -21.86 5.62
CA ASP A 280 -7.18 -20.45 5.94
C ASP A 280 -8.56 -19.77 6.10
N GLN A 281 -9.24 -20.10 7.20
CA GLN A 281 -10.53 -19.52 7.57
C GLN A 281 -10.45 -17.99 7.65
N THR A 282 -9.26 -17.44 7.93
CA THR A 282 -9.04 -15.98 7.93
C THR A 282 -9.21 -15.40 6.52
N LEU A 283 -8.69 -16.10 5.50
CA LEU A 283 -8.82 -15.68 4.12
C LEU A 283 -10.27 -15.81 3.63
N LEU A 284 -10.95 -16.92 3.92
CA LEU A 284 -12.35 -17.12 3.55
C LEU A 284 -13.24 -16.05 4.19
N ARG A 285 -13.06 -15.80 5.50
CA ARG A 285 -13.77 -14.72 6.21
C ARG A 285 -13.46 -13.35 5.61
N ALA A 286 -12.21 -13.09 5.22
CA ALA A 286 -11.84 -11.84 4.56
C ALA A 286 -12.58 -11.65 3.24
N LEU A 287 -12.67 -12.70 2.42
CA LEU A 287 -13.37 -12.68 1.14
C LEU A 287 -14.87 -12.53 1.29
N SER A 288 -15.49 -13.30 2.19
CA SER A 288 -16.92 -13.14 2.50
C SER A 288 -17.23 -11.71 2.93
N LEU A 289 -16.39 -11.12 3.79
CA LEU A 289 -16.54 -9.71 4.22
C LEU A 289 -16.37 -8.73 3.05
N ILE A 290 -15.39 -8.94 2.17
CA ILE A 290 -15.17 -8.13 0.98
C ILE A 290 -16.43 -8.12 0.10
N VAL A 291 -16.98 -9.30 -0.20
CA VAL A 291 -18.16 -9.44 -1.07
C VAL A 291 -19.40 -8.85 -0.41
N LEU A 292 -19.67 -9.18 0.85
CA LEU A 292 -20.81 -8.65 1.60
C LEU A 292 -20.78 -7.12 1.67
N LYS A 293 -19.62 -6.53 1.96
CA LYS A 293 -19.49 -5.07 2.01
C LYS A 293 -19.59 -4.41 0.65
N ALA A 294 -19.06 -5.03 -0.41
CA ALA A 294 -19.26 -4.54 -1.77
C ALA A 294 -20.74 -4.54 -2.18
N LEU A 295 -21.49 -5.59 -1.81
CA LEU A 295 -22.95 -5.65 -2.00
C LEU A 295 -23.67 -4.56 -1.22
N GLU A 296 -23.28 -4.33 0.04
CA GLU A 296 -23.85 -3.27 0.88
C GLU A 296 -23.67 -1.88 0.22
N PHE A 297 -22.45 -1.55 -0.23
CA PHE A 297 -22.18 -0.28 -0.90
C PHE A 297 -22.97 -0.13 -2.21
N LYS A 298 -23.08 -1.20 -3.01
CA LYS A 298 -23.87 -1.18 -4.25
C LYS A 298 -25.36 -0.96 -3.95
N SER A 299 -25.91 -1.63 -2.95
CA SER A 299 -27.30 -1.46 -2.52
C SER A 299 -27.59 -0.02 -2.07
N GLN A 300 -26.72 0.54 -1.21
CA GLN A 300 -26.81 1.93 -0.76
C GLN A 300 -26.77 2.93 -1.92
N SER A 301 -25.87 2.73 -2.90
CA SER A 301 -25.80 3.60 -4.07
C SER A 301 -27.04 3.52 -4.97
N SER A 302 -27.64 2.35 -5.12
CA SER A 302 -28.86 2.19 -5.91
C SER A 302 -30.09 2.85 -5.24
N ALA A 303 -30.15 2.83 -3.91
CA ALA A 303 -31.19 3.49 -3.14
C ALA A 303 -31.09 5.02 -3.26
N THR A 304 -29.89 5.59 -3.17
CA THR A 304 -29.68 7.03 -3.36
C THR A 304 -29.98 7.48 -4.79
N GLU A 305 -29.60 6.69 -5.80
CA GLU A 305 -29.97 6.96 -7.19
C GLU A 305 -31.49 6.91 -7.44
N ALA A 306 -32.20 5.96 -6.80
CA ALA A 306 -33.65 5.85 -6.91
C ALA A 306 -34.39 7.03 -6.26
N GLU A 307 -33.90 7.53 -5.11
CA GLU A 307 -34.44 8.73 -4.47
C GLU A 307 -34.20 10.00 -5.29
N VAL A 308 -33.03 10.15 -5.91
CA VAL A 308 -32.71 11.29 -6.78
C VAL A 308 -33.59 11.26 -8.03
N LYS A 309 -33.78 10.08 -8.66
CA LYS A 309 -34.70 9.92 -9.79
C LYS A 309 -36.15 10.20 -9.39
N GLY A 310 -36.60 9.73 -8.23
CA GLY A 310 -37.93 10.02 -7.69
C GLY A 310 -38.16 11.52 -7.46
N LYS A 311 -37.21 12.22 -6.84
CA LYS A 311 -37.30 13.68 -6.61
C LYS A 311 -37.23 14.50 -7.90
N THR A 312 -36.50 14.04 -8.91
CA THR A 312 -36.45 14.71 -10.22
C THR A 312 -37.80 14.61 -10.94
N VAL A 313 -38.52 13.49 -10.78
CA VAL A 313 -39.89 13.35 -11.34
C VAL A 313 -40.88 14.28 -10.62
N PHE A 314 -40.71 14.56 -9.32
CA PHE A 314 -41.55 15.52 -8.58
C PHE A 314 -41.19 16.99 -8.82
N LEU A 315 -40.07 17.30 -9.46
CA LEU A 315 -39.67 18.68 -9.83
C LEU A 315 -40.06 19.06 -11.27
N PHE A 316 -40.61 18.11 -12.03
CA PHE A 316 -41.09 18.30 -13.41
C PHE A 316 -42.61 18.05 -13.56
N CYS A 317 -43.36 17.98 -12.46
CA CYS A 317 -44.82 18.07 -12.42
C CYS A 317 -45.22 19.38 -11.71
#